data_AF-A0A357F9I7-F1
#
_entry.id   AF-A0A357F9I7-F1
#
_cell.length_a   1.000
_cell.length_b   1.000
_cell.length_c   1.000
_cell.angle_alpha   90.00
_cell.angle_beta   90.00
_cell.angle_gamma   90.00
#
_symmetry.space_group_name_H-M   'P 1'
#
loop_
_entity.id
_entity.type
_entity.pdbx_description
1 polymer ?
#
loop_
_entity_poly.entity_id
_entity_poly.type
_entity_poly.pdbx_seq_one_letter_code
_entity_poly.pdbx_strand_id
1 'polypeptide(L)'
;TAVHPKAHYGELELEGNSVVRFMEKPDFRMSWINGGFMVLEPSVFDLIEGDEAMFEREPLEQLSVNRQLSAYCHEGFWQCMDTLRDVNYLNDLWDSGDPPWRIW
;
A
#
# COMPACT_ATOMS: atom_id res chain seq x y z
N THR A 1 4.29 -6.83 3.98
CA THR A 1 5.09 -5.59 3.87
C THR A 1 4.17 -4.40 4.02
N ALA A 2 4.53 -3.46 4.89
CA ALA A 2 3.85 -2.18 5.02
C ALA A 2 4.59 -1.14 4.17
N VAL A 3 3.84 -0.28 3.47
CA VAL A 3 4.37 0.76 2.58
C VAL A 3 3.60 2.06 2.76
N HIS A 4 4.19 3.18 2.33
CA HIS A 4 3.49 4.47 2.27
C HIS A 4 2.72 4.59 0.95
N PRO A 5 1.41 4.91 0.99
CA PRO A 5 0.65 5.16 -0.22
C PRO A 5 1.07 6.48 -0.85
N LYS A 6 1.01 6.58 -2.18
CA LYS A 6 1.13 7.88 -2.84
C LYS A 6 -0.11 8.72 -2.58
N ALA A 7 0.10 10.02 -2.35
CA ALA A 7 -1.00 10.96 -2.35
C ALA A 7 -1.57 11.15 -3.76
N HIS A 8 -2.85 10.87 -3.91
CA HIS A 8 -3.58 11.12 -5.15
C HIS A 8 -4.10 12.56 -5.25
N TYR A 9 -4.36 13.19 -4.10
CA TYR A 9 -5.02 14.50 -3.98
C TYR A 9 -4.30 15.42 -3.00
N GLY A 10 -4.62 16.71 -3.09
CA GLY A 10 -4.22 17.67 -2.06
C GLY A 10 -5.03 17.49 -0.77
N GLU A 11 -4.35 17.64 0.37
CA GLU A 11 -4.94 17.60 1.69
C GLU A 11 -5.27 19.03 2.15
N LEU A 12 -6.44 19.21 2.76
CA LEU A 12 -6.92 20.46 3.31
C LEU A 12 -7.10 20.31 4.82
N GLU A 13 -6.51 21.22 5.59
CA GLU A 13 -6.81 21.42 7.00
C GLU A 13 -7.81 22.57 7.12
N LEU A 14 -8.93 22.34 7.79
CA LEU A 14 -10.05 23.28 7.88
C LEU A 14 -10.29 23.73 9.33
N GLU A 15 -10.53 25.03 9.50
CA GLU A 15 -11.17 25.59 10.70
C GLU A 15 -12.52 26.20 10.31
N GLY A 16 -13.59 25.49 10.62
CA GLY A 16 -14.93 25.82 10.11
C GLY A 16 -14.98 25.73 8.58
N ASN A 17 -15.25 26.86 7.92
CA ASN A 17 -15.26 26.95 6.46
C ASN A 17 -13.97 27.55 5.88
N SER A 18 -12.98 27.84 6.71
CA SER A 18 -11.70 28.42 6.29
C SER A 18 -10.66 27.33 6.12
N VAL A 19 -9.95 27.35 4.98
CA VAL A 19 -8.77 26.51 4.77
C VAL A 19 -7.59 27.15 5.49
N VAL A 20 -7.09 26.48 6.54
CA VAL A 20 -5.91 26.95 7.31
C VAL A 20 -4.61 26.36 6.77
N ARG A 21 -4.67 25.23 6.06
CA ARG A 21 -3.53 24.62 5.36
C ARG A 21 -3.97 23.87 4.11
N PHE A 22 -3.18 23.98 3.05
CA PHE A 22 -3.30 23.16 1.84
C PHE A 22 -1.96 22.53 1.52
N MET A 23 -1.94 21.23 1.28
CA MET A 23 -0.76 20.48 0.84
C MET A 23 -1.11 19.72 -0.42
N GLU A 24 -0.53 20.09 -1.56
CA GLU A 24 -0.71 19.34 -2.80
C GLU A 24 0.14 18.05 -2.74
N LYS A 25 -0.54 16.90 -2.73
CA LYS A 25 0.08 15.56 -2.72
C LYS A 25 1.12 15.39 -1.60
N PRO A 26 0.72 15.52 -0.32
CA PRO A 26 1.65 15.39 0.79
C PRO A 26 2.29 13.99 0.79
N ASP A 27 3.56 13.93 1.18
CA ASP A 27 4.25 12.65 1.37
C ASP A 27 3.63 11.98 2.61
N PHE A 28 2.74 11.00 2.42
CA PHE A 28 2.01 10.33 3.49
C PHE A 28 2.93 9.38 4.28
N ARG A 29 3.94 9.93 4.96
CA ARG A 29 4.78 9.17 5.90
C ARG A 29 4.06 8.81 7.20
N MET A 30 2.87 9.34 7.42
CA MET A 30 2.11 9.10 8.65
C MET A 30 1.23 7.84 8.58
N SER A 31 0.93 7.30 7.39
CA SER A 31 0.08 6.11 7.24
C SER A 31 0.83 4.97 6.55
N TRP A 32 0.66 3.77 7.11
CA TRP A 32 1.16 2.52 6.56
C TRP A 32 -0.02 1.73 5.98
N ILE A 33 0.14 1.22 4.77
CA ILE A 33 -0.83 0.33 4.13
C ILE A 33 -0.20 -1.04 3.82
N ASN A 34 -1.03 -2.06 3.58
CA ASN A 34 -0.57 -3.36 3.13
C ASN A 34 -0.07 -3.27 1.67
N GLY A 35 1.24 -3.48 1.47
CA GLY A 35 1.89 -3.44 0.15
C GLY A 35 1.89 -4.78 -0.61
N GLY A 36 1.22 -5.81 -0.10
CA GLY A 36 0.96 -7.07 -0.80
C GLY A 36 2.06 -8.13 -0.72
N PHE A 37 3.31 -7.77 -0.45
CA PHE A 37 4.40 -8.75 -0.29
C PHE A 37 4.36 -9.40 1.09
N MET A 38 4.14 -10.72 1.14
CA MET A 38 3.94 -11.45 2.39
C MET A 38 4.88 -12.66 2.50
N VAL A 39 5.28 -12.95 3.73
CA VAL A 39 5.94 -14.20 4.13
C VAL A 39 5.00 -14.83 5.15
N LEU A 40 4.54 -16.05 4.87
CA LEU A 40 3.47 -16.71 5.60
C LEU A 40 3.91 -18.12 5.99
N GLU A 41 3.56 -18.53 7.21
CA GLU A 41 3.64 -19.93 7.61
C GLU A 41 2.49 -20.72 6.96
N PRO A 42 2.68 -21.99 6.55
CA PRO A 42 1.64 -22.76 5.86
C PRO A 42 0.31 -22.88 6.60
N SER A 43 0.28 -22.76 7.93
CA SER A 43 -0.95 -22.81 8.72
C SER A 43 -1.98 -21.72 8.35
N VAL A 44 -1.59 -20.68 7.59
CA VAL A 44 -2.57 -19.68 7.11
C VAL A 44 -3.63 -20.27 6.18
N PHE A 45 -3.37 -21.41 5.55
CA PHE A 45 -4.37 -22.09 4.71
C PHE A 45 -5.58 -22.57 5.51
N ASP A 46 -5.41 -22.85 6.80
CA ASP A 46 -6.50 -23.25 7.70
C ASP A 46 -7.52 -22.11 7.93
N LEU A 47 -7.15 -20.87 7.59
CA LEU A 47 -8.02 -19.68 7.72
C LEU A 47 -8.80 -19.37 6.42
N ILE A 48 -8.55 -20.10 5.33
CA ILE A 48 -9.14 -19.81 4.02
C ILE A 48 -10.33 -20.75 3.77
N GLU A 49 -11.54 -20.22 3.91
CA GLU A 49 -12.79 -20.99 3.78
C GLU A 49 -13.29 -21.06 2.32
N GLY A 50 -12.50 -21.69 1.46
CA GLY A 50 -12.84 -21.91 0.05
C GLY A 50 -12.57 -20.72 -0.87
N ASP A 51 -13.03 -20.82 -2.12
CA ASP A 51 -12.58 -19.96 -3.22
C ASP A 51 -13.07 -18.50 -3.14
N GLU A 52 -14.17 -18.25 -2.42
CA GLU A 52 -14.75 -16.91 -2.24
C GLU A 52 -14.11 -16.15 -1.06
N ALA A 53 -13.25 -16.80 -0.29
CA ALA A 53 -12.60 -16.19 0.87
C ALA A 53 -11.65 -15.08 0.42
N MET A 54 -11.91 -13.86 0.87
CA MET A 54 -11.01 -12.72 0.63
C MET A 54 -9.88 -12.77 1.64
N PHE A 55 -8.67 -13.09 1.19
CA PHE A 55 -7.52 -13.23 2.09
C PHE A 55 -7.26 -11.97 2.94
N GLU A 56 -7.47 -10.79 2.35
CA GLU A 56 -7.28 -9.50 3.00
C GLU A 56 -8.35 -9.15 4.05
N ARG A 57 -9.43 -9.93 4.14
CA ARG A 57 -10.50 -9.78 5.13
C ARG A 57 -10.32 -10.76 6.28
N GLU A 58 -11.14 -11.82 6.33
CA GLU A 58 -11.22 -12.69 7.51
C GLU A 58 -9.85 -13.24 7.93
N PRO A 59 -8.98 -13.75 7.02
CA PRO A 59 -7.69 -14.31 7.42
C PRO A 59 -6.75 -13.27 8.03
N LEU A 60 -6.51 -12.13 7.35
CA LEU A 60 -5.59 -11.10 7.87
C LEU A 60 -6.14 -10.39 9.11
N GLU A 61 -7.46 -10.17 9.20
CA GLU A 61 -8.10 -9.61 10.39
C GLU A 61 -7.93 -10.53 11.60
N GLN A 62 -8.16 -11.84 11.44
CA GLN A 62 -7.96 -12.83 12.50
C GLN A 62 -6.50 -12.91 12.95
N LEU A 63 -5.55 -12.98 12.00
CA LEU A 63 -4.11 -12.98 12.33
C LEU A 63 -3.70 -11.72 13.08
N SER A 64 -4.26 -10.56 12.73
CA SER A 64 -4.01 -9.29 13.43
C SER A 64 -4.52 -9.31 14.87
N VAL A 65 -5.78 -9.69 15.09
CA VAL A 65 -6.39 -9.79 16.44
C VAL A 65 -5.61 -10.77 17.33
N ASN A 66 -5.16 -11.88 16.75
CA ASN A 66 -4.40 -12.91 17.45
C ASN A 66 -2.90 -12.59 17.61
N ARG A 67 -2.44 -11.40 17.17
CA ARG A 67 -1.03 -10.98 17.20
C ARG A 67 -0.08 -11.92 16.44
N GLN A 68 -0.60 -12.56 15.40
CA GLN A 68 0.14 -13.43 14.48
C GLN A 68 0.48 -12.74 13.16
N LEU A 69 0.11 -11.46 13.01
CA LEU A 69 0.48 -10.62 11.86
C LEU A 69 1.54 -9.59 12.29
N SER A 70 2.65 -9.53 11.55
CA SER A 70 3.71 -8.53 11.72
C SER A 70 3.93 -7.73 10.45
N ALA A 71 4.35 -6.47 10.60
CA ALA A 71 4.63 -5.57 9.48
C ALA A 71 6.14 -5.38 9.30
N TYR A 72 6.63 -5.67 8.09
CA TYR A 72 7.92 -5.20 7.62
C TYR A 72 7.73 -3.83 6.93
N CYS A 73 8.22 -2.75 7.54
CA CYS A 73 8.09 -1.38 7.03
C CYS A 73 9.10 -1.13 5.90
N HIS A 74 8.62 -1.11 4.65
CA HIS A 74 9.43 -0.83 3.46
C HIS A 74 9.34 0.64 3.10
N GLU A 75 10.46 1.33 3.29
CA GLU A 75 10.66 2.76 3.02
C GLU A 75 11.13 3.03 1.57
N GLY A 76 11.41 1.97 0.81
CA GLY A 76 11.91 2.09 -0.56
C GLY A 76 10.79 2.36 -1.58
N PHE A 77 11.15 2.27 -2.87
CA PHE A 77 10.18 2.40 -3.94
C PHE A 77 9.10 1.32 -3.85
N TRP A 78 7.83 1.73 -3.91
CA TRP A 78 6.66 0.88 -4.08
C TRP A 78 5.60 1.65 -4.87
N GLN A 79 4.89 0.96 -5.77
CA GLN A 79 3.86 1.53 -6.62
C GLN A 79 2.90 0.43 -7.08
N CYS A 80 1.60 0.59 -6.83
CA CYS A 80 0.55 -0.23 -7.44
C CYS A 80 0.22 0.24 -8.86
N MET A 81 -0.51 -0.58 -9.61
CA MET A 81 -0.95 -0.28 -10.98
C MET A 81 -2.46 -0.49 -11.10
N ASP A 82 -3.23 0.41 -10.50
CA ASP A 82 -4.69 0.26 -10.41
C ASP A 82 -5.43 1.09 -11.47
N THR A 83 -4.79 2.14 -11.97
CA THR A 83 -5.37 3.06 -12.96
C THR A 83 -4.51 3.20 -14.20
N LEU A 84 -5.09 3.70 -15.30
CA LEU A 84 -4.33 4.04 -16.51
C LEU A 84 -3.20 5.05 -16.23
N ARG A 85 -3.39 5.93 -15.25
CA ARG A 85 -2.35 6.88 -14.84
C ARG A 85 -1.14 6.15 -14.24
N ASP A 86 -1.37 5.09 -13.46
CA ASP A 86 -0.29 4.30 -12.88
C ASP A 86 0.45 3.49 -13.95
N VAL A 87 -0.27 2.94 -14.94
CA VAL A 87 0.31 2.27 -16.11
C VAL A 87 1.26 3.21 -16.84
N ASN A 88 0.80 4.41 -17.17
CA ASN A 88 1.62 5.41 -17.87
C ASN A 88 2.85 5.80 -17.03
N TYR A 89 2.67 6.04 -15.73
CA TYR A 89 3.78 6.37 -14.84
C TYR A 89 4.84 5.27 -14.74
N LEU A 90 4.41 4.00 -14.64
CA LEU A 90 5.33 2.87 -14.59
C LEU A 90 6.03 2.65 -15.93
N ASN A 91 5.36 2.86 -17.06
CA ASN A 91 5.99 2.83 -18.38
C ASN A 91 7.01 3.97 -18.55
N ASP A 92 6.71 5.19 -18.11
CA ASP A 92 7.65 6.31 -18.16
C ASP A 92 8.93 6.01 -17.36
N LEU A 93 8.79 5.41 -16.16
CA LEU A 93 9.94 4.97 -15.37
C LEU A 93 10.73 3.87 -16.07
N TRP A 94 10.06 2.94 -16.74
CA TRP A 94 10.71 1.89 -17.51
C TRP A 94 11.50 2.46 -18.69
N ASP A 95 10.87 3.33 -19.48
CA ASP A 95 11.45 3.96 -20.67
C ASP A 95 12.57 4.95 -20.34
N SER A 96 12.61 5.46 -19.10
CA SER A 96 13.75 6.25 -18.59
C SER A 96 15.07 5.46 -18.55
N GLY A 97 14.98 4.13 -18.59
CA GLY A 97 16.11 3.23 -18.65
C GLY A 97 16.66 2.81 -17.28
N ASP A 98 16.16 3.35 -16.16
CA ASP A 98 16.55 2.97 -14.80
C ASP A 98 15.35 2.89 -13.82
N PRO A 99 14.37 1.99 -14.07
CA PRO A 99 13.22 1.84 -13.18
C PRO A 99 13.63 1.25 -11.82
N PRO A 100 13.18 1.80 -10.67
CA PRO A 100 13.69 1.42 -9.34
C PRO A 100 13.47 -0.04 -8.92
N TRP A 101 12.50 -0.74 -9.53
CA TRP A 101 12.23 -2.15 -9.25
C TRP A 101 13.11 -3.11 -10.06
N ARG A 102 13.86 -2.62 -11.06
CA ARG A 102 14.74 -3.45 -11.89
C ARG A 102 16.10 -3.60 -11.23
N ILE A 103 16.28 -4.72 -10.53
CA ILE A 103 17.50 -5.05 -9.77
C ILE A 103 18.23 -6.31 -10.29
N TRP A 104 17.94 -6.73 -11.51
CA TRP A 104 18.55 -7.89 -12.17
C TRP A 104 19.62 -7.50 -13.19
#